data_AF-A0A957M7E6-F1
#
_entry.id   AF-A0A957M7E6-F1
#
_cell.length_a   1.000
_cell.length_b   1.000
_cell.length_c   1.000
_cell.angle_alpha   90.00
_cell.angle_beta   90.00
_cell.angle_gamma   90.00
#
_symmetry.space_group_name_H-M   'P 1'
#
loop_
_entity.id
_entity.type
_entity.pdbx_description
1 polymer ?
#
loop_
_entity_poly.entity_id
_entity_poly.type
_entity_poly.pdbx_seq_one_letter_code
_entity_poly.pdbx_strand_id
1 'polypeptide(L)'
;MMRAEYLLRRLASAVLVIVGVVTLTFFAVRLTPSDPARLYAGPRARPEQVEALRVRLGLDRSLPEQYVRYLANLLHGDFGDSFKTRRSVREDLGIFLPA
;
A
#
# COMPACT_ATOMS: atom_id res chain seq x y z
N MET A 1 -15.67 -12.54 32.52
CA MET A 1 -14.32 -12.01 32.23
C MET A 1 -13.61 -12.74 31.09
N MET A 2 -13.74 -14.07 30.96
CA MET A 2 -13.08 -14.88 29.91
C MET A 2 -13.35 -14.48 28.43
N ARG A 3 -14.49 -13.83 28.14
CA ARG A 3 -14.85 -13.37 26.78
C ARG A 3 -14.04 -12.16 26.32
N ALA A 4 -13.75 -11.21 27.20
CA ALA A 4 -13.03 -9.98 26.86
C ALA A 4 -11.54 -10.26 26.58
N GLU A 5 -10.93 -11.11 27.40
CA GLU A 5 -9.55 -11.55 27.20
C GLU A 5 -9.38 -12.35 25.91
N TYR A 6 -10.32 -13.25 25.59
CA TYR A 6 -10.34 -13.97 24.32
C TYR A 6 -10.46 -13.01 23.12
N LEU A 7 -11.35 -12.02 23.20
CA LEU A 7 -11.50 -11.00 22.15
C LEU A 7 -10.22 -10.17 21.97
N LEU A 8 -9.61 -9.71 23.07
CA LEU A 8 -8.35 -8.97 23.04
C LEU A 8 -7.22 -9.80 22.41
N ARG A 9 -7.07 -11.06 22.81
CA ARG A 9 -6.06 -11.95 22.23
C ARG A 9 -6.28 -12.14 20.74
N ARG A 10 -7.54 -12.34 20.32
CA ARG A 10 -7.90 -12.52 18.91
C ARG A 10 -7.65 -11.26 18.08
N LEU A 11 -7.99 -10.08 18.61
CA LEU A 11 -7.71 -8.80 17.96
C LEU A 11 -6.21 -8.55 17.85
N ALA A 12 -5.44 -8.80 18.92
CA ALA A 12 -3.99 -8.68 18.89
C ALA A 12 -3.34 -9.61 17.85
N SER A 13 -3.79 -10.87 17.77
CA SER A 13 -3.35 -11.80 16.73
C SER A 13 -3.72 -11.32 15.32
N ALA A 14 -4.93 -10.78 15.14
CA ALA A 14 -5.36 -10.25 13.84
C ALA A 14 -4.50 -9.05 13.42
N VAL A 15 -4.25 -8.10 14.32
CA VAL A 15 -3.37 -6.95 14.07
C VAL A 15 -1.97 -7.42 13.71
N LEU A 16 -1.40 -8.39 14.43
CA LEU A 16 -0.07 -8.93 14.13
C LEU A 16 -0.01 -9.54 12.73
N VAL A 17 -1.02 -10.31 12.34
CA VAL A 17 -1.11 -10.90 11.00
C VAL A 17 -1.22 -9.81 9.94
N ILE A 18 -2.09 -8.81 10.14
CA ILE A 18 -2.28 -7.69 9.21
C ILE A 18 -0.96 -6.94 9.03
N VAL A 19 -0.30 -6.56 10.13
CA VAL A 19 1.00 -5.87 10.08
C VAL A 19 2.04 -6.72 9.37
N GLY A 20 2.09 -8.03 9.64
CA GLY A 20 2.98 -8.96 8.96
C GLY A 20 2.75 -8.98 7.44
N VAL A 21 1.50 -9.14 7.00
CA VAL A 21 1.14 -9.16 5.58
C VAL A 21 1.46 -7.82 4.91
N VAL A 22 1.04 -6.70 5.51
CA VAL A 22 1.30 -5.34 5.00
C VAL A 22 2.80 -5.10 4.83
N THR A 23 3.60 -5.51 5.81
CA THR A 23 5.07 -5.38 5.77
C THR A 23 5.67 -6.24 4.67
N LEU A 24 5.29 -7.52 4.60
CA LEU A 24 5.76 -8.44 3.57
C LEU A 24 5.41 -7.95 2.17
N THR A 25 4.16 -7.52 1.94
CA THR A 25 3.73 -6.98 0.64
C THR A 25 4.47 -5.69 0.30
N PHE A 26 4.67 -4.78 1.27
CA PHE A 26 5.42 -3.55 1.06
C PHE A 26 6.82 -3.86 0.53
N PHE A 27 7.57 -4.75 1.20
CA PHE A 27 8.92 -5.11 0.79
C PHE A 27 8.95 -5.94 -0.48
N ALA A 28 8.01 -6.88 -0.68
CA ALA A 28 7.93 -7.69 -1.89
C ALA A 28 7.89 -6.83 -3.15
N VAL A 29 7.10 -5.74 -3.14
CA VAL A 29 7.02 -4.79 -4.27
C VAL A 29 8.32 -3.99 -4.48
N ARG A 30 9.10 -3.71 -3.42
CA ARG A 30 10.40 -3.00 -3.57
C ARG A 30 11.56 -3.93 -3.92
N LEU A 31 11.45 -5.22 -3.62
CA LEU A 31 12.45 -6.22 -3.97
C LEU A 31 12.34 -6.68 -5.43
N THR A 32 11.19 -6.46 -6.08
CA THR A 32 11.09 -6.73 -7.51
C THR A 32 12.03 -5.82 -8.29
N PRO A 33 12.69 -6.31 -9.36
CA PRO A 33 13.62 -5.53 -10.19
C PRO A 33 12.89 -4.47 -11.05
N SER A 34 11.64 -4.17 -10.73
CA SER A 34 10.76 -3.27 -11.47
C SER A 34 10.72 -1.91 -10.79
N ASP A 35 10.87 -0.83 -11.56
CA ASP A 35 10.72 0.53 -11.05
C ASP A 35 9.22 0.88 -10.89
N PRO A 36 8.71 1.08 -9.66
CA PRO A 36 7.29 1.34 -9.43
C PRO A 36 6.81 2.64 -10.11
N ALA A 37 7.67 3.65 -10.21
CA ALA A 37 7.33 4.90 -10.89
C ALA A 37 7.14 4.65 -12.40
N ARG A 38 8.01 3.84 -13.01
CA ARG A 38 7.90 3.48 -14.43
C ARG A 38 6.69 2.58 -14.70
N LEU A 39 6.37 1.65 -13.80
CA LEU A 39 5.16 0.83 -13.89
C LEU A 39 3.90 1.70 -13.87
N TYR A 40 3.83 2.67 -12.97
CA TYR A 40 2.68 3.58 -12.90
C TYR A 40 2.61 4.53 -14.11
N ALA A 41 3.75 5.09 -14.53
CA ALA A 41 3.82 6.00 -15.67
C ALA A 41 3.45 5.32 -17.01
N GLY A 42 3.73 4.02 -17.11
CA GLY A 42 3.45 3.20 -18.28
C GLY A 42 4.61 3.15 -19.27
N PRO A 43 4.55 2.22 -20.26
CA PRO A 43 5.68 1.85 -21.11
C PRO A 43 6.14 2.96 -22.07
N ARG A 44 5.31 3.97 -22.34
CA ARG A 44 5.60 5.08 -23.26
C ARG A 44 6.03 6.37 -22.55
N ALA A 45 6.12 6.37 -21.23
CA ALA A 45 6.48 7.57 -20.47
C ALA A 45 7.94 7.94 -20.69
N ARG A 46 8.19 9.22 -20.97
CA ARG A 46 9.56 9.76 -21.07
C ARG A 46 10.25 9.70 -19.70
N PRO A 47 11.59 9.61 -19.63
CA PRO A 47 12.33 9.57 -18.37
C PRO A 47 11.97 10.71 -17.40
N GLU A 48 11.81 11.92 -17.94
CA GLU A 48 11.39 13.12 -17.19
C GLU A 48 10.03 12.95 -16.49
N GLN A 49 9.08 12.30 -17.17
CA GLN A 49 7.75 12.06 -16.63
C GLN A 49 7.77 11.00 -15.54
N VAL A 50 8.64 9.99 -15.68
CA VAL A 50 8.85 8.95 -14.65
C VAL A 50 9.45 9.58 -13.39
N GLU A 51 10.44 10.47 -13.53
CA GLU A 51 11.08 11.11 -12.39
C GLU A 51 10.13 12.09 -11.67
N ALA A 52 9.40 12.91 -12.43
CA ALA A 52 8.36 13.77 -11.85
C ALA A 52 7.31 12.94 -11.07
N LEU A 53 6.93 11.79 -11.60
CA LEU A 53 6.01 10.89 -10.93
C LEU A 53 6.64 10.21 -9.70
N ARG A 54 7.91 9.83 -9.75
CA ARG A 54 8.65 9.27 -8.61
C ARG A 54 8.58 10.21 -7.42
N VAL A 55 8.87 11.49 -7.64
CA VAL A 55 8.78 12.52 -6.60
C VAL A 55 7.35 12.71 -6.11
N ARG A 56 6.35 12.75 -7.02
CA ARG A 56 4.93 12.89 -6.63
C ARG A 56 4.41 11.72 -5.81
N LEU A 57 4.85 10.49 -6.11
CA LEU A 57 4.51 9.28 -5.35
C LEU A 57 5.39 9.13 -4.07
N GLY A 58 6.37 10.03 -3.89
CA GLY A 58 7.33 10.01 -2.80
C GLY A 58 8.22 8.77 -2.80
N LEU A 59 8.47 8.19 -3.98
CA LEU A 59 9.32 7.02 -4.20
C LEU A 59 10.82 7.39 -4.22
N ASP A 60 11.14 8.68 -4.24
CA ASP A 60 12.46 9.29 -4.07
C ASP A 60 12.92 9.28 -2.59
N ARG A 61 12.00 9.07 -1.64
CA ARG A 61 12.29 9.12 -0.20
C ARG A 61 12.94 7.84 0.32
N SER A 62 13.52 7.91 1.51
CA SER A 62 14.10 6.73 2.18
C SER A 62 13.04 5.63 2.42
N LEU A 63 13.45 4.35 2.37
CA LEU A 63 12.52 3.24 2.58
C LEU A 63 11.74 3.30 3.92
N PRO A 64 12.36 3.66 5.06
CA PRO A 64 11.62 3.81 6.32
C PRO A 64 10.53 4.88 6.23
N GLU A 65 10.82 6.01 5.58
CA GLU A 65 9.85 7.08 5.40
C GLU A 65 8.69 6.66 4.49
N GLN A 66 8.99 5.97 3.40
CA GLN A 66 7.96 5.38 2.53
C GLN A 66 7.06 4.39 3.30
N TYR A 67 7.65 3.57 4.17
CA TYR A 67 6.93 2.58 4.95
C TYR A 67 6.01 3.22 5.99
N VAL A 68 6.51 4.20 6.75
CA VAL A 68 5.71 4.95 7.74
C VAL A 68 4.56 5.68 7.06
N ARG A 69 4.81 6.34 5.91
CA ARG A 69 3.75 7.00 5.14
C ARG A 69 2.70 6.00 4.64
N TYR A 70 3.14 4.85 4.14
CA TYR A 70 2.25 3.79 3.68
C TYR A 70 1.35 3.26 4.81
N LEU A 71 1.92 2.99 5.99
CA LEU A 71 1.16 2.59 7.17
C LEU A 71 0.18 3.68 7.62
N ALA A 72 0.61 4.93 7.66
CA ALA A 72 -0.25 6.06 8.04
C ALA A 72 -1.47 6.17 7.12
N ASN A 73 -1.27 6.11 5.80
CA ASN A 73 -2.36 6.14 4.83
C ASN A 73 -3.31 4.95 5.03
N LEU A 74 -2.76 3.74 5.20
CA LEU A 74 -3.54 2.53 5.41
C LEU A 74 -4.45 2.63 6.65
N LEU A 75 -3.95 3.19 7.75
CA LEU A 75 -4.72 3.41 8.98
C LEU A 75 -5.85 4.43 8.81
N HIS A 76 -5.70 5.41 7.91
CA HIS A 76 -6.77 6.33 7.53
C HIS A 76 -7.70 5.75 6.46
N GLY A 77 -7.47 4.50 6.03
CA GLY A 77 -8.21 3.83 4.98
C GLY A 77 -7.93 4.40 3.58
N ASP A 78 -6.81 5.09 3.41
CA ASP A 78 -6.26 5.42 2.10
C ASP A 78 -5.37 4.26 1.64
N PHE A 79 -5.89 3.48 0.69
CA PHE A 79 -5.19 2.34 0.09
C PHE A 79 -4.33 2.75 -1.12
N GLY A 80 -4.31 4.04 -1.46
CA GLY A 80 -3.67 4.58 -2.65
C GLY A 80 -4.41 4.24 -3.94
N ASP A 81 -3.75 4.52 -5.05
CA ASP A 81 -4.25 4.26 -6.39
C ASP A 81 -3.78 2.91 -6.93
N SER A 82 -4.67 2.25 -7.66
CA SER A 82 -4.38 1.04 -8.41
C SER A 82 -3.46 1.36 -9.59
N PHE A 83 -2.33 0.66 -9.65
CA PHE A 83 -1.41 0.73 -10.81
C PHE A 83 -2.06 0.27 -12.12
N LYS A 84 -3.18 -0.48 -12.04
CA LYS A 84 -3.88 -1.04 -13.21
C LYS A 84 -5.01 -0.13 -13.69
N THR A 85 -5.89 0.31 -12.79
CA THR A 85 -7.10 1.09 -13.12
C THR A 85 -6.88 2.60 -13.00
N ARG A 86 -5.81 3.03 -12.31
CA ARG A 86 -5.51 4.43 -11.97
C ARG A 86 -6.62 5.12 -11.17
N ARG A 87 -7.38 4.33 -10.40
CA ARG A 87 -8.41 4.79 -9.47
C ARG A 87 -8.02 4.43 -8.06
N SER A 88 -8.67 5.02 -7.08
CA SER A 88 -8.48 4.63 -5.68
C SER A 88 -8.81 3.14 -5.52
N VAL A 89 -7.92 2.39 -4.87
CA VAL A 89 -8.16 0.96 -4.56
C VAL A 89 -9.45 0.80 -3.74
N ARG A 90 -9.82 1.79 -2.94
CA ARG A 90 -11.09 1.80 -2.21
C ARG A 90 -12.30 1.72 -3.15
N GLU A 91 -12.28 2.48 -4.24
CA GLU A 91 -13.36 2.47 -5.24
C GLU A 91 -13.42 1.12 -5.94
N ASP A 92 -12.25 0.59 -6.34
CA ASP A 92 -12.17 -0.73 -6.97
C ASP A 92 -12.74 -1.82 -6.06
N LEU A 93 -12.42 -1.81 -4.76
CA LEU A 93 -12.98 -2.76 -3.79
C LEU A 93 -14.49 -2.58 -3.59
N GLY A 94 -14.98 -1.34 -3.58
CA GLY A 94 -16.40 -1.04 -3.43
C GLY A 94 -17.28 -1.65 -4.52
N ILE A 95 -16.75 -1.88 -5.71
CA ILE A 95 -17.47 -2.54 -6.82
C ILE A 95 -17.73 -4.02 -6.51
N PHE A 96 -16.86 -4.67 -5.74
CA PHE A 96 -16.93 -6.12 -5.46
C PHE A 96 -17.51 -6.45 -4.09
N LEU A 97 -17.73 -5.45 -3.22
CA LEU A 97 -18.41 -5.66 -1.96
C LEU A 97 -19.93 -5.75 -2.21
N PRO A 98 -20.61 -6.78 -1.68
CA PRO A 98 -22.06 -6.83 -1.74
C PRO A 98 -22.67 -5.65 -0.98
N ALA A 99 -23.76 -5.11 -1.52
CA ALA A 99 -24.54 -4.03 -0.92
C ALA A 99 -25.19 -4.45 0.41
#